data_AF-A0A1U9N7I5-F1
#
_entry.id   AF-A0A1U9N7I5-F1
#
_cell.length_a   1.000
_cell.length_b   1.000
_cell.length_c   1.000
_cell.angle_alpha   90.00
_cell.angle_beta   90.00
_cell.angle_gamma   90.00
#
_symmetry.space_group_name_H-M   'P 1'
#
loop_
_entity.id
_entity.type
_entity.pdbx_description
1 polymer ?
#
loop_
_entity_poly.entity_id
_entity_poly.type
_entity_poly.pdbx_seq_one_letter_code
_entity_poly.pdbx_strand_id
1 'polypeptide(L)'
;MLANLFGYSLLINQHPVEYLGYLNPREALLACQALDAKIVVIIGYSSMNAADLQLHLTHWQEKSAVPVVLLGEVAAAYPVLDVAPQQKVALCSNQQQAVTYINQFLNG
;
A
#
# COMPACT_ATOMS: atom_id res chain seq x y z
N MET A 1 1.55 12.20 -10.19
CA MET A 1 2.55 11.60 -11.10
C MET A 1 3.08 10.26 -10.57
N LEU A 2 3.46 10.17 -9.29
CA LEU A 2 3.99 8.95 -8.65
C LEU A 2 3.09 7.72 -8.85
N ALA A 3 1.76 7.85 -8.68
CA ALA A 3 0.83 6.73 -8.83
C ALA A 3 0.80 6.16 -10.26
N ASN A 4 0.70 7.03 -11.28
CA ASN A 4 0.66 6.60 -12.69
C ASN A 4 1.96 5.92 -13.12
N LEU A 5 3.11 6.54 -12.79
CA LEU A 5 4.43 5.96 -13.10
C LEU A 5 4.63 4.60 -12.40
N PHE A 6 4.13 4.48 -11.16
CA PHE A 6 4.21 3.23 -10.42
C PHE A 6 3.31 2.15 -11.04
N GLY A 7 2.08 2.51 -11.42
CA GLY A 7 1.17 1.61 -12.13
C GLY A 7 1.77 1.08 -13.43
N TYR A 8 2.37 1.95 -14.26
CA TYR A 8 3.10 1.50 -15.46
C TYR A 8 4.25 0.54 -15.13
N SER A 9 5.00 0.80 -14.06
CA SER A 9 6.10 -0.06 -13.65
C SER A 9 5.60 -1.47 -13.30
N LEU A 10 4.45 -1.58 -12.64
CA LEU A 10 3.83 -2.88 -12.33
C LEU A 10 3.32 -3.60 -13.58
N LEU A 11 2.68 -2.87 -14.51
CA LEU A 11 2.22 -3.42 -15.77
C LEU A 11 3.36 -3.99 -16.63
N ILE A 12 4.50 -3.30 -16.69
CA ILE A 12 5.71 -3.79 -17.37
C ILE A 12 6.20 -5.11 -16.77
N ASN A 13 6.03 -5.29 -15.45
CA ASN A 13 6.36 -6.52 -14.75
C ASN A 13 5.24 -7.57 -14.78
N GLN A 14 4.22 -7.39 -15.64
CA GLN A 14 3.07 -8.28 -15.81
C GLN A 14 2.20 -8.45 -14.56
N HIS A 15 2.23 -7.48 -13.64
CA HIS A 15 1.34 -7.46 -12.49
C HIS A 15 0.11 -6.61 -12.80
N PRO A 16 -1.10 -7.20 -12.81
CA PRO A 16 -2.32 -6.42 -12.96
C PRO A 16 -2.44 -5.47 -11.76
N VAL A 17 -2.73 -4.20 -12.04
CA VAL A 17 -2.87 -3.15 -11.03
C VAL A 17 -4.09 -2.31 -11.35
N GLU A 18 -4.86 -2.01 -10.31
CA GLU A 18 -6.02 -1.12 -10.39
C GLU A 18 -5.75 0.12 -9.53
N TYR A 19 -5.85 1.31 -10.13
CA TYR A 19 -5.69 2.56 -9.40
C TYR A 19 -7.07 3.11 -8.98
N LEU A 20 -7.33 3.09 -7.68
CA LEU A 20 -8.65 3.43 -7.12
C LEU A 20 -8.74 4.85 -6.57
N GLY A 21 -7.67 5.64 -6.65
CA GLY A 21 -7.63 6.99 -6.07
C GLY A 21 -7.69 6.98 -4.55
N TYR A 22 -8.38 7.97 -3.99
CA TYR A 22 -8.61 8.05 -2.55
C TYR A 22 -9.88 7.29 -2.17
N LEU A 23 -9.74 6.32 -1.28
CA LEU A 23 -10.83 5.55 -0.70
C LEU A 23 -10.73 5.62 0.83
N ASN A 24 -11.86 5.57 1.52
CA ASN A 24 -11.84 5.38 2.97
C ASN A 24 -11.47 3.92 3.33
N PRO A 25 -11.18 3.58 4.60
CA PRO A 25 -10.69 2.25 4.96
C PRO A 25 -11.65 1.11 4.59
N ARG A 26 -12.96 1.36 4.71
CA ARG A 26 -13.99 0.37 4.40
C ARG A 26 -14.09 0.12 2.90
N GLU A 27 -14.07 1.17 2.11
CA GLU A 27 -14.08 1.09 0.64
C GLU A 27 -12.82 0.39 0.12
N ALA A 28 -11.65 0.73 0.66
CA ALA A 28 -10.40 0.08 0.29
C ALA A 28 -10.44 -1.43 0.56
N LEU A 29 -11.01 -1.84 1.71
CA LEU A 29 -11.16 -3.26 2.04
C LEU A 29 -12.13 -3.97 1.08
N LEU A 30 -13.28 -3.36 0.79
CA LEU A 30 -14.25 -3.92 -0.14
C LEU A 30 -13.67 -4.05 -1.54
N ALA A 31 -12.95 -3.04 -2.02
CA ALA A 31 -12.32 -3.08 -3.33
C ALA A 31 -11.22 -4.16 -3.41
N CYS A 32 -10.40 -4.29 -2.36
CA CYS A 32 -9.40 -5.34 -2.27
C CYS A 32 -10.02 -6.75 -2.33
N GLN A 33 -11.15 -6.96 -1.65
CA GLN A 33 -11.87 -8.24 -1.68
C GLN A 33 -12.50 -8.49 -3.05
N ALA A 34 -13.14 -7.48 -3.65
CA ALA A 34 -13.78 -7.59 -4.95
C ALA A 34 -12.79 -7.84 -6.09
N LEU A 35 -11.56 -7.32 -5.96
CA LEU A 35 -10.48 -7.50 -6.93
C LEU A 35 -9.60 -8.72 -6.65
N ASP A 36 -9.87 -9.49 -5.59
CA ASP A 36 -9.01 -10.58 -5.09
C ASP A 36 -7.53 -10.16 -5.00
N ALA A 37 -7.30 -8.95 -4.46
CA ALA A 37 -5.99 -8.32 -4.50
C ALA A 37 -5.00 -9.02 -3.56
N LYS A 38 -3.84 -9.39 -4.10
CA LYS A 38 -2.76 -10.06 -3.34
C LYS A 38 -1.90 -9.10 -2.52
N ILE A 39 -1.87 -7.82 -2.89
CA ILE A 39 -1.10 -6.76 -2.24
C ILE A 39 -1.91 -5.47 -2.35
N VAL A 40 -1.89 -4.64 -1.31
CA VAL A 40 -2.38 -3.27 -1.36
C VAL A 40 -1.23 -2.28 -1.26
N VAL A 41 -1.24 -1.26 -2.11
CA VAL A 41 -0.23 -0.19 -2.08
C VAL A 41 -0.91 1.11 -1.66
N ILE A 42 -0.45 1.68 -0.54
CA ILE A 42 -0.88 3.01 -0.08
C ILE A 42 0.20 4.00 -0.47
N ILE A 43 -0.16 4.98 -1.29
CA ILE A 43 0.75 6.01 -1.78
C ILE A 43 0.45 7.30 -1.03
N GLY A 44 1.43 7.79 -0.27
CA GLY A 44 1.34 9.05 0.47
C GLY A 44 2.10 10.18 -0.19
N TYR A 45 1.52 11.39 -0.10
CA TYR A 45 2.13 12.65 -0.53
C TYR A 45 2.35 13.57 0.69
N SER A 46 3.02 14.69 0.48
CA SER A 46 3.54 15.61 1.52
C SER A 46 2.50 16.23 2.46
N SER A 47 1.22 16.14 2.12
CA SER A 47 0.11 16.63 2.94
C SER A 47 -0.69 15.49 3.61
N MET A 48 -0.12 14.30 3.74
CA MET A 48 -0.82 13.15 4.30
C MET A 48 -1.09 13.34 5.80
N ASN A 49 -2.34 13.10 6.20
CA ASN A 49 -2.75 13.08 7.60
C ASN A 49 -2.33 11.76 8.27
N ALA A 50 -1.44 11.85 9.26
CA ALA A 50 -0.94 10.70 10.01
C ALA A 50 -2.06 9.96 10.77
N ALA A 51 -3.06 10.69 11.30
CA ALA A 51 -4.18 10.08 12.01
C ALA A 51 -5.07 9.26 11.06
N ASP A 52 -5.32 9.76 9.86
CA ASP A 52 -6.09 9.01 8.85
C ASP A 52 -5.34 7.76 8.41
N LEU A 53 -4.02 7.85 8.19
CA LEU A 53 -3.19 6.69 7.87
C LEU A 53 -3.21 5.65 9.00
N GLN A 54 -3.06 6.08 10.26
CA GLN A 54 -3.12 5.18 11.41
C GLN A 54 -4.47 4.46 11.48
N LEU A 55 -5.57 5.18 11.24
CA LEU A 55 -6.91 4.60 11.20
C LEU A 55 -7.06 3.61 10.05
N HIS A 56 -6.56 3.96 8.85
CA HIS A 56 -6.52 3.07 7.69
C HIS A 56 -5.79 1.78 7.99
N LEU A 57 -4.59 1.87 8.55
CA LEU A 57 -3.75 0.72 8.86
C LEU A 57 -4.37 -0.13 9.97
N THR A 58 -4.82 0.47 11.07
CA THR A 58 -5.47 -0.28 12.17
C THR A 58 -6.68 -1.04 11.66
N HIS A 59 -7.55 -0.39 10.87
CA HIS A 59 -8.70 -1.05 10.27
C HIS A 59 -8.32 -2.20 9.34
N TRP A 60 -7.26 -2.00 8.55
CA TRP A 60 -6.73 -3.02 7.65
C TRP A 60 -6.24 -4.24 8.43
N GLN A 61 -5.46 -4.01 9.48
CA GLN A 61 -4.87 -5.04 10.33
C GLN A 61 -5.93 -5.93 10.98
N GLU A 62 -7.06 -5.35 11.41
CA GLU A 62 -8.14 -6.09 12.05
C GLU A 62 -8.90 -7.00 11.08
N LYS A 63 -8.93 -6.67 9.78
CA LYS A 63 -9.91 -7.23 8.83
C LYS A 63 -9.30 -7.91 7.61
N SER A 64 -8.01 -7.75 7.38
CA SER A 64 -7.34 -8.27 6.19
C SER A 64 -5.99 -8.88 6.53
N ALA A 65 -5.71 -10.02 5.90
CA ALA A 65 -4.39 -10.65 5.93
C ALA A 65 -3.50 -10.23 4.74
N VAL A 66 -4.05 -9.43 3.82
CA VAL A 66 -3.38 -8.96 2.60
C VAL A 66 -2.26 -7.98 2.99
N PRO A 67 -1.01 -8.20 2.53
CA PRO A 67 0.10 -7.32 2.83
C PRO A 67 -0.10 -5.91 2.27
N VAL A 68 0.48 -4.94 2.97
CA VAL A 68 0.42 -3.52 2.61
C VAL A 68 1.82 -3.02 2.29
N VAL A 69 1.96 -2.34 1.16
CA VAL A 69 3.17 -1.59 0.78
C VAL A 69 2.88 -0.11 0.98
N LEU A 70 3.62 0.55 1.86
CA LEU A 70 3.60 1.99 2.01
C LEU A 70 4.65 2.60 1.08
N LEU A 71 4.20 3.42 0.13
CA LEU A 71 5.07 4.02 -0.90
C LEU A 71 5.15 5.54 -0.76
N GLY A 72 6.37 6.07 -0.66
CA GLY A 72 6.66 7.50 -0.63
C GLY A 72 6.76 8.04 0.79
N GLU A 73 6.30 9.27 1.01
CA GLU A 73 6.47 9.97 2.30
C GLU A 73 5.72 9.26 3.45
N VAL A 74 4.66 8.52 3.13
CA VAL A 74 3.94 7.66 4.08
C VAL A 74 4.83 6.59 4.72
N ALA A 75 5.80 6.06 3.98
CA ALA A 75 6.71 5.04 4.49
C ALA A 75 7.59 5.59 5.63
N ALA A 76 7.94 6.88 5.55
CA ALA A 76 8.72 7.57 6.58
C ALA A 76 7.88 7.95 7.80
N ALA A 77 6.56 8.15 7.63
CA ALA A 77 5.64 8.46 8.72
C ALA A 77 5.27 7.22 9.55
N TYR A 78 5.33 6.01 8.97
CA TYR A 78 4.91 4.78 9.64
C TYR A 78 5.57 4.48 11.00
N PRO A 79 6.90 4.65 11.19
CA PRO A 79 7.55 4.29 12.46
C PRO A 79 7.10 5.10 13.67
N VAL A 80 6.47 6.26 13.46
CA VAL A 80 5.97 7.12 14.53
C VAL A 80 4.46 6.98 14.77
N LEU A 81 3.78 6.11 14.01
CA LEU A 81 2.37 5.82 14.23
C LEU A 81 2.22 4.82 15.39
N ASP A 82 1.20 5.01 16.21
CA ASP A 82 0.81 4.05 17.24
C ASP A 82 -0.02 2.92 16.60
N VAL A 83 0.64 2.16 15.73
CA VAL A 83 0.11 0.97 15.06
C VAL A 83 0.94 -0.22 15.49
N ALA A 84 0.29 -1.32 15.88
CA ALA A 84 1.00 -2.53 16.28
C ALA A 84 1.97 -2.98 15.17
N PRO A 85 3.25 -3.25 15.48
CA PRO A 85 4.23 -3.63 14.47
C PRO A 85 3.83 -4.97 13.84
N GLN A 86 3.44 -4.93 12.57
CA GLN A 86 3.11 -6.11 11.79
C GLN A 86 4.26 -6.56 10.90
N GLN A 87 4.39 -7.89 10.74
CA GLN A 87 5.30 -8.53 9.78
C GLN A 87 4.93 -8.31 8.30
N LYS A 88 3.77 -7.70 8.00
CA LYS A 88 3.20 -7.62 6.65
C LYS A 88 3.05 -6.21 6.07
N VAL A 89 3.66 -5.20 6.72
CA VAL A 89 3.75 -3.85 6.17
C VAL A 89 5.16 -3.62 5.63
N ALA A 90 5.28 -3.41 4.33
CA ALA A 90 6.54 -3.07 3.68
C ALA A 90 6.66 -1.55 3.52
N LEU A 91 7.79 -1.00 3.97
CA LEU A 91 8.09 0.42 3.86
C LEU A 91 8.98 0.65 2.64
N CYS A 92 8.49 1.40 1.66
CA CYS A 92 9.21 1.69 0.43
C CYS A 92 9.30 3.20 0.24
N SER A 93 10.51 3.76 0.33
CA SER A 93 10.71 5.20 0.16
C SER A 93 10.63 5.65 -1.30
N ASN A 94 10.72 4.71 -2.25
CA ASN A 94 10.65 4.99 -3.68
C ASN A 94 10.02 3.83 -4.48
N GLN A 95 9.71 4.11 -5.74
CA GLN A 95 9.05 3.16 -6.65
C GLN A 95 9.87 1.90 -6.90
N GLN A 96 11.19 2.03 -7.05
CA GLN A 96 12.06 0.88 -7.35
C GLN A 96 12.04 -0.15 -6.22
N GLN A 97 12.06 0.31 -4.97
CA GLN A 97 11.93 -0.56 -3.80
C GLN A 97 10.57 -1.26 -3.77
N ALA A 98 9.48 -0.54 -4.01
CA ALA A 98 8.14 -1.11 -4.01
C ALA A 98 7.96 -2.17 -5.12
N VAL A 99 8.41 -1.90 -6.34
CA VAL A 99 8.36 -2.87 -7.45
C VAL A 99 9.20 -4.10 -7.12
N THR A 100 10.41 -3.91 -6.57
CA THR A 100 11.29 -5.03 -6.18
C THR A 100 10.64 -5.91 -5.13
N TYR A 101 10.07 -5.30 -4.08
CA TYR A 101 9.35 -6.02 -3.03
C TYR A 101 8.15 -6.80 -3.59
N ILE A 102 7.31 -6.17 -4.41
CA ILE A 102 6.14 -6.80 -5.03
C ILE A 102 6.55 -7.98 -5.92
N ASN A 103 7.58 -7.81 -6.74
CA ASN A 103 8.12 -8.89 -7.58
C ASN A 103 8.61 -10.08 -6.75
N GLN A 104 9.32 -9.82 -5.66
CA GLN A 104 9.81 -10.88 -4.76
C GLN A 104 8.65 -11.58 -4.05
N PHE A 105 7.64 -10.82 -3.61
CA PHE A 105 6.48 -11.38 -2.91
C PHE A 105 5.58 -12.24 -3.82
N LEU A 106 5.40 -11.84 -5.09
CA LEU A 106 4.51 -12.54 -6.01
C LEU A 106 5.15 -13.72 -6.73
N ASN A 107 6.48 -13.72 -6.88
CA ASN A 107 7.22 -14.78 -7.57
C ASN A 107 7.97 -15.74 -6.63
N GLY A 108 8.02 -15.44 -5.33
CA GLY A 108 8.57 -16.31 -4.28
C GLY A 108 7.49 -17.18 -3.67
#